data_AF-A0A3B8HHP5-F1
#
_entry.id   AF-A0A3B8HHP5-F1
#
_cell.length_a   1.000
_cell.length_b   1.000
_cell.length_c   1.000
_cell.angle_alpha   90.00
_cell.angle_beta   90.00
_cell.angle_gamma   90.00
#
_symmetry.space_group_name_H-M   'P 1'
#
loop_
_entity.id
_entity.type
_entity.pdbx_description
1 polymer ?
#
loop_
_entity_poly.entity_id
_entity_poly.type
_entity_poly.pdbx_seq_one_letter_code
_entity_poly.pdbx_strand_id
1 'polypeptide(L)'
;QLTKGPVNFSHKKHAEDYKVVCTECHHDYKDGKNVWKEGDPVKKCQDCHTEATVQMEKKLPPDQQKLNLKLAFHNNCQECHKKYKKEHADSKAPVTCSGCHPKGGEDK
;
A
#
# COMPACT_ATOMS: atom_id res chain seq x y z
N GLN A 1 18.62 5.45 -2.88
CA GLN A 1 18.15 5.81 -4.24
C GLN A 1 16.85 5.08 -4.51
N LEU A 2 15.86 5.76 -5.09
CA LEU A 2 14.60 5.13 -5.53
C LEU A 2 14.88 4.23 -6.74
N THR A 3 14.25 3.06 -6.77
CA THR A 3 14.48 2.05 -7.83
C THR A 3 13.36 2.00 -8.87
N LYS A 4 12.26 2.74 -8.65
CA LYS A 4 11.04 2.81 -9.48
C LYS A 4 10.46 4.23 -9.44
N GLY A 5 9.67 4.58 -10.46
CA GLY A 5 8.89 5.83 -10.50
C GLY A 5 7.73 5.82 -9.51
N PRO A 6 7.02 6.96 -9.36
CA PRO A 6 5.87 7.07 -8.47
C PRO A 6 4.71 6.17 -8.92
N VAL A 7 3.81 5.86 -7.99
CA VAL A 7 2.56 5.13 -8.23
C VAL A 7 1.42 6.14 -8.27
N ASN A 8 0.61 6.10 -9.33
CA ASN A 8 -0.61 6.89 -9.39
C ASN A 8 -1.71 6.15 -8.62
N PHE A 9 -2.36 6.85 -7.67
CA PHE A 9 -3.40 6.27 -6.82
C PHE A 9 -4.68 7.09 -6.90
N SER A 10 -5.80 6.42 -7.16
CA SER A 10 -7.13 7.03 -7.14
C SER A 10 -7.88 6.58 -5.89
N HIS A 11 -7.98 7.46 -4.88
CA HIS A 11 -8.80 7.23 -3.69
C HIS A 11 -10.27 6.96 -4.06
N LYS A 12 -10.81 7.78 -4.99
CA LYS A 12 -12.21 7.69 -5.43
C LYS A 12 -12.56 6.29 -5.95
N LYS A 13 -11.74 5.70 -6.82
CA LYS A 13 -11.99 4.35 -7.35
C LYS A 13 -12.03 3.31 -6.24
N HIS A 14 -11.10 3.36 -5.28
CA HIS A 14 -11.07 2.38 -4.20
C HIS A 14 -12.28 2.49 -3.27
N ALA A 15 -12.66 3.72 -2.89
CA ALA A 15 -13.78 3.93 -1.98
C ALA A 15 -15.15 3.77 -2.65
N GLU A 16 -15.34 4.40 -3.82
CA GLU A 16 -16.66 4.48 -4.46
C GLU A 16 -16.91 3.34 -5.43
N ASP A 17 -15.95 2.97 -6.28
CA ASP A 17 -16.19 1.98 -7.34
C ASP A 17 -15.98 0.56 -6.80
N TYR A 18 -14.89 0.36 -6.05
CA TYR A 18 -14.49 -0.96 -5.53
C TYR A 18 -14.99 -1.21 -4.10
N LYS A 19 -15.62 -0.21 -3.47
CA LYS A 19 -16.22 -0.31 -2.13
C LYS A 19 -15.25 -0.82 -1.05
N VAL A 20 -13.97 -0.48 -1.17
CA VAL A 20 -12.95 -0.79 -0.16
C VAL A 20 -13.22 0.06 1.07
N VAL A 21 -13.37 -0.57 2.24
CA VAL A 21 -13.61 0.16 3.48
C VAL A 21 -12.34 0.88 3.93
N CYS A 22 -12.50 2.07 4.53
CA CYS A 22 -11.36 2.95 4.85
C CYS A 22 -10.31 2.26 5.74
N THR A 23 -10.75 1.40 6.66
CA THR A 23 -9.89 0.66 7.60
C THR A 23 -9.05 -0.43 6.95
N GLU A 24 -9.29 -0.81 5.68
CA GLU A 24 -8.40 -1.72 4.96
C GLU A 24 -7.04 -1.06 4.68
N CYS A 25 -6.96 0.27 4.62
CA CYS A 25 -5.73 1.01 4.37
C CYS A 25 -5.35 1.94 5.52
N HIS A 26 -6.33 2.65 6.10
CA HIS A 26 -6.08 3.58 7.19
C HIS A 26 -6.13 2.86 8.53
N HIS A 27 -4.98 2.86 9.20
CA HIS A 27 -4.83 2.21 10.48
C HIS A 27 -4.00 3.04 11.45
N ASP A 28 -4.34 2.91 12.72
CA ASP A 28 -3.52 3.32 13.87
C ASP A 28 -3.53 2.14 14.84
N TYR A 29 -2.46 1.36 14.85
CA TYR A 29 -2.38 0.16 15.68
C TYR A 29 -1.88 0.51 17.08
N LYS A 30 -2.71 0.20 18.09
CA LYS A 30 -2.34 0.26 19.51
C LYS A 30 -2.61 -1.11 20.13
N ASP A 31 -1.61 -1.68 20.79
CA ASP A 31 -1.69 -3.00 21.42
C ASP A 31 -2.23 -4.09 20.47
N GLY A 32 -1.82 -4.04 19.20
CA GLY A 32 -2.21 -5.00 18.16
C GLY A 32 -3.62 -4.80 17.58
N LYS A 33 -4.36 -3.76 17.98
CA LYS A 33 -5.69 -3.44 17.46
C LYS A 33 -5.67 -2.15 16.68
N ASN A 34 -6.34 -2.15 15.51
CA ASN A 34 -6.56 -0.91 14.78
C ASN A 34 -7.60 -0.08 15.55
N VAL A 35 -7.20 1.09 16.02
CA VAL A 35 -8.09 2.02 16.74
C VAL A 35 -8.56 3.18 15.86
N TRP A 36 -8.09 3.26 14.61
CA TRP A 36 -8.53 4.26 13.66
C TRP A 36 -9.96 3.95 13.17
N LYS A 37 -10.79 4.98 13.09
CA LYS A 37 -12.15 4.92 12.52
C LYS A 37 -12.35 6.01 11.48
N GLU A 38 -13.31 5.77 10.59
CA GLU A 38 -13.71 6.77 9.59
C GLU A 38 -14.12 8.08 10.28
N GLY A 39 -13.60 9.20 9.76
CA GLY A 39 -13.74 10.53 10.36
C GLY A 39 -12.56 10.94 11.26
N ASP A 40 -11.72 10.02 11.71
CA ASP A 40 -10.47 10.37 12.39
C ASP A 40 -9.48 11.05 11.43
N PRO A 41 -8.58 11.92 11.94
CA PRO A 41 -7.53 12.53 11.12
C PRO A 41 -6.69 11.47 10.40
N VAL A 42 -6.55 11.61 9.08
CA VAL A 42 -5.70 10.75 8.27
C VAL A 42 -4.26 11.26 8.29
N LYS A 43 -3.33 10.39 8.69
CA LYS A 43 -1.89 10.64 8.63
C LYS A 43 -1.28 10.04 7.37
N LYS A 44 -0.12 10.55 6.95
CA LYS A 44 0.62 9.92 5.85
C LYS A 44 1.24 8.62 6.36
N CYS A 45 1.33 7.61 5.51
CA CYS A 45 1.93 6.31 5.87
C CYS A 45 3.34 6.49 6.46
N GLN A 46 4.13 7.39 5.86
CA GLN A 46 5.51 7.69 6.26
C GLN A 46 5.63 8.37 7.63
N ASP A 47 4.53 8.86 8.23
CA ASP A 47 4.55 9.46 9.56
C ASP A 47 4.81 8.39 10.64
N CYS A 48 4.44 7.14 10.36
CA CYS A 48 4.69 5.99 11.24
C CYS A 48 5.61 4.94 10.60
N HIS A 49 5.49 4.70 9.29
CA HIS A 49 6.36 3.79 8.54
C HIS A 49 7.62 4.54 8.08
N THR A 50 8.53 4.76 9.02
CA THR A 50 9.70 5.62 8.84
C THR A 50 10.92 4.89 8.28
N GLU A 51 10.89 3.55 8.18
CA GLU A 51 12.06 2.81 7.74
C GLU A 51 12.15 2.76 6.20
N ALA A 52 13.26 3.30 5.66
CA ALA A 52 13.38 3.72 4.27
C ALA A 52 14.15 2.73 3.36
N THR A 53 14.57 1.57 3.87
CA THR A 53 15.26 0.56 3.06
C THR A 53 14.38 0.07 1.91
N VAL A 54 14.88 0.21 0.68
CA VAL A 54 14.17 -0.17 -0.56
C VAL A 54 14.76 -1.38 -1.28
N GLN A 55 15.88 -1.91 -0.78
CA GLN A 55 16.52 -3.10 -1.30
C GLN A 55 16.81 -4.04 -0.13
N MET A 56 16.50 -5.32 -0.30
CA MET A 56 16.67 -6.33 0.75
C MET A 56 15.90 -6.01 2.04
N GLU A 57 14.78 -5.29 1.96
CA GLU A 57 13.95 -4.91 3.11
C GLU A 57 13.47 -6.13 3.92
N LYS A 58 13.34 -7.30 3.28
CA LYS A 58 13.02 -8.58 3.94
C LYS A 58 14.14 -9.15 4.81
N LYS A 59 15.36 -8.60 4.74
CA LYS A 59 16.50 -8.95 5.61
C LYS A 59 16.57 -8.08 6.86
N LEU A 60 15.74 -7.05 6.97
CA LEU A 60 15.67 -6.23 8.18
C LEU A 60 15.16 -7.05 9.38
N PRO A 61 15.49 -6.65 10.62
CA PRO A 61 14.83 -7.19 11.80
C PRO A 61 13.29 -7.07 11.70
N PRO A 62 12.51 -8.00 12.28
CA PRO A 62 11.04 -8.00 12.16
C PRO A 62 10.37 -6.68 12.54
N ASP A 63 10.83 -6.00 13.59
CA ASP A 63 10.25 -4.73 14.01
C ASP A 63 10.55 -3.59 13.03
N GLN A 64 11.72 -3.62 12.37
CA GLN A 64 12.03 -2.69 11.29
C GLN A 64 11.26 -2.99 10.00
N GLN A 65 10.96 -4.26 9.72
CA GLN A 65 10.09 -4.63 8.59
C GLN A 65 8.68 -4.05 8.76
N LYS A 66 8.13 -4.05 9.98
CA LYS A 66 6.82 -3.44 10.27
C LYS A 66 6.82 -1.93 10.01
N LEU A 67 7.94 -1.26 10.30
CA LEU A 67 8.10 0.19 10.08
C LEU A 67 8.54 0.53 8.65
N ASN A 68 8.83 -0.46 7.80
CA ASN A 68 9.36 -0.20 6.47
C ASN A 68 8.28 0.33 5.52
N LEU A 69 8.51 1.49 4.91
CA LEU A 69 7.54 2.17 4.06
C LEU A 69 7.23 1.38 2.78
N LYS A 70 8.26 0.78 2.16
CA LYS A 70 8.08 -0.04 0.95
C LYS A 70 7.23 -1.28 1.26
N LEU A 71 7.50 -1.95 2.38
CA LEU A 71 6.70 -3.10 2.82
C LEU A 71 5.27 -2.69 3.19
N ALA A 72 5.07 -1.52 3.81
CA ALA A 72 3.72 -1.01 4.09
C ALA A 72 2.89 -0.89 2.80
N PHE A 73 3.43 -0.25 1.76
CA PHE A 73 2.75 -0.15 0.48
C PHE A 73 2.58 -1.50 -0.22
N HIS A 74 3.62 -2.33 -0.29
CA HIS A 74 3.52 -3.61 -1.00
C HIS A 74 2.59 -4.61 -0.31
N ASN A 75 2.62 -4.69 1.03
CA ASN A 75 1.73 -5.57 1.77
C ASN A 75 0.28 -5.10 1.70
N ASN A 76 0.04 -3.79 1.76
CA ASN A 76 -1.31 -3.25 1.69
C ASN A 76 -1.90 -3.31 0.27
N CYS A 77 -1.18 -2.76 -0.72
CA CYS A 77 -1.69 -2.61 -2.07
C CYS A 77 -1.54 -3.91 -2.88
N GLN A 78 -0.34 -4.50 -2.90
CA GLN A 78 -0.05 -5.63 -3.79
C GLN A 78 -0.74 -6.91 -3.35
N GLU A 79 -0.79 -7.19 -2.03
CA GLU A 79 -1.43 -8.42 -1.55
C GLU A 79 -2.95 -8.38 -1.68
N CYS A 80 -3.59 -7.22 -1.45
CA CYS A 80 -5.00 -7.04 -1.74
C CYS A 80 -5.29 -7.31 -3.23
N HIS A 81 -4.52 -6.70 -4.13
CA HIS A 81 -4.68 -6.93 -5.57
C HIS A 81 -4.44 -8.39 -5.97
N LYS A 82 -3.43 -9.06 -5.40
CA LYS A 82 -3.16 -10.49 -5.65
C LYS A 82 -4.32 -11.36 -5.20
N LYS A 83 -4.85 -11.12 -4.00
CA LYS A 83 -6.01 -11.85 -3.46
C LYS A 83 -7.23 -11.65 -4.35
N TYR A 84 -7.56 -10.40 -4.67
CA TYR A 84 -8.67 -10.08 -5.55
C TYR A 84 -8.52 -10.74 -6.92
N LYS A 85 -7.33 -10.69 -7.53
CA LYS A 85 -7.08 -11.32 -8.83
C LYS A 85 -7.16 -12.85 -8.80
N LYS A 86 -6.86 -13.48 -7.67
CA LYS A 86 -7.05 -14.93 -7.49
C LYS A 86 -8.52 -15.31 -7.51
N GLU A 87 -9.39 -14.45 -6.99
CA GLU A 87 -10.84 -14.63 -6.95
C GLU A 87 -11.53 -14.12 -8.23
N HIS A 88 -10.89 -13.19 -8.94
CA HIS A 88 -11.38 -12.49 -10.13
C HIS A 88 -10.29 -12.42 -11.19
N ALA A 89 -10.13 -13.50 -11.97
CA ALA A 89 -9.00 -13.66 -12.91
C ALA A 89 -8.93 -12.58 -14.00
N ASP A 90 -10.08 -12.00 -14.38
CA ASP A 90 -10.24 -10.93 -15.35
C ASP A 90 -9.99 -9.52 -14.79
N SER A 91 -9.74 -9.41 -13.48
CA SER A 91 -9.45 -8.13 -12.83
C SER A 91 -8.23 -7.41 -13.43
N LYS A 92 -8.39 -6.10 -13.61
CA LYS A 92 -7.33 -5.17 -14.02
C LYS A 92 -6.46 -4.70 -12.86
N ALA A 93 -6.64 -5.24 -11.65
CA ALA A 93 -5.82 -4.92 -10.50
C ALA A 93 -4.33 -5.21 -10.79
N PRO A 94 -3.43 -4.22 -10.72
CA PRO A 94 -2.02 -4.41 -11.04
C PRO A 94 -1.32 -5.21 -9.93
N VAL A 95 -0.61 -6.25 -10.33
CA VAL A 95 0.19 -7.11 -9.41
C VAL A 95 1.67 -7.15 -9.75
N THR A 96 2.05 -6.60 -10.92
CA THR A 96 3.44 -6.52 -11.39
C THR A 96 4.04 -5.16 -11.07
N CYS A 97 5.38 -5.09 -10.97
CA CYS A 97 6.08 -3.86 -10.66
C CYS A 97 5.73 -2.72 -11.63
N SER A 98 5.71 -2.99 -12.94
CA SER A 98 5.39 -1.99 -13.97
C SER A 98 3.91 -1.64 -14.05
N GLY A 99 3.02 -2.52 -13.55
CA GLY A 99 1.59 -2.23 -13.48
C GLY A 99 1.25 -1.16 -12.44
N CYS A 100 2.02 -1.11 -11.34
CA CYS A 100 1.89 -0.05 -10.33
C CYS A 100 2.84 1.12 -10.58
N HIS A 101 4.07 0.85 -11.05
CA HIS A 101 5.12 1.85 -11.30
C HIS A 101 5.36 2.01 -12.82
N PRO A 102 4.54 2.82 -13.52
CA PRO A 102 4.71 3.03 -14.96
C PRO A 102 6.06 3.69 -15.28
N LYS A 103 6.70 3.27 -16.37
CA LYS A 103 7.90 3.94 -16.89
C LYS A 103 7.48 5.29 -17.48
N GLY A 104 8.04 6.37 -16.95
CA GLY A 104 7.83 7.72 -17.50
C GLY A 104 6.89 8.62 -16.70
N GLY A 105 6.37 8.17 -15.55
CA GLY A 105 5.87 9.05 -14.48
C GLY A 105 4.98 10.22 -14.88
N GLU A 106 4.15 10.09 -15.91
CA GLU A 106 3.13 11.07 -16.28
C GLU A 106 1.98 10.33 -16.95
N ASP A 107 0.76 10.74 -16.57
CA ASP A 107 -0.49 10.20 -17.07
C ASP A 107 -0.54 10.30 -18.61
N LYS A 108 -0.87 9.19 -19.25
CA LYS A 108 -1.55 9.18 -20.55
C LYS A 108 -3.00 8.78 -20.31
#